data_AF-A0AAU8FEU3-F1
#
_entry.id   AF-A0AAU8FEU3-F1
#
_cell.length_a   1.000
_cell.length_b   1.000
_cell.length_c   1.000
_cell.angle_alpha   90.00
_cell.angle_beta   90.00
_cell.angle_gamma   90.00
#
_symmetry.space_group_name_H-M   'P 1'
#
loop_
_entity.id
_entity.type
_entity.pdbx_description
1 polymer ?
#
loop_
_entity_poly.entity_id
_entity_poly.type
_entity_poly.pdbx_seq_one_letter_code
_entity_poly.pdbx_strand_id
1 'polypeptide(L)'
;MPATDPVASGKIKGIRAGSDRPEKSRYQFYSLPNVSTTSPVKQVDVAESYFLKAEGALRGWNMGGTAQKFYEDGIRASFKANGAGGVDEYLLSTGTQIAYVDPKNTANNLPAQTKVTVKWSETDNFETKLEKIITQKWIALYPEGTEAWSEFRRTGYPKLYPVAVTKNPDLPAGTFIKRLTYPSAVTNSSGDAVKAAVAAHLGGKDSAATPIWWDVD
;
A
#
# COMPACT_ATOMS: atom_id res chain seq x y z
N MET A 1 0.00 7.74 -16.48
CA MET A 1 0.61 8.16 -17.76
C MET A 1 2.08 7.75 -17.78
N PRO A 2 2.58 7.20 -18.91
CA PRO A 2 4.00 6.86 -19.06
C PRO A 2 4.92 8.06 -18.84
N ALA A 3 6.16 7.79 -18.42
CA ALA A 3 7.17 8.83 -18.24
C ALA A 3 7.55 9.45 -19.59
N THR A 4 7.81 10.76 -19.59
CA THR A 4 8.35 11.52 -20.73
C THR A 4 9.83 11.84 -20.55
N ASP A 5 10.41 11.43 -19.44
CA ASP A 5 11.84 11.56 -19.15
C ASP A 5 12.69 10.79 -20.17
N PRO A 6 13.76 11.37 -20.75
CA PRO A 6 14.58 10.68 -21.76
C PRO A 6 15.11 9.32 -21.34
N VAL A 7 15.43 9.12 -20.05
CA VAL A 7 15.99 7.84 -19.57
C VAL A 7 14.92 6.80 -19.18
N ALA A 8 13.64 7.18 -19.19
CA ALA A 8 12.52 6.32 -18.84
C ALA A 8 11.34 6.42 -19.84
N SER A 9 11.57 7.02 -21.00
CA SER A 9 10.52 7.39 -21.95
C SER A 9 9.65 6.20 -22.34
N GLY A 10 8.33 6.38 -22.30
CA GLY A 10 7.34 5.35 -22.63
C GLY A 10 7.16 4.27 -21.55
N LYS A 11 7.97 4.26 -20.49
CA LYS A 11 7.86 3.28 -19.39
C LYS A 11 6.96 3.82 -18.28
N ILE A 12 6.34 2.90 -17.53
CA ILE A 12 5.73 3.22 -16.23
C ILE A 12 6.85 3.26 -15.19
N LYS A 13 7.22 4.45 -14.74
CA LYS A 13 8.31 4.69 -13.81
C LYS A 13 7.89 5.66 -12.71
N GLY A 14 7.61 5.11 -11.53
CA GLY A 14 7.43 5.89 -10.31
C GLY A 14 8.77 6.24 -9.66
N ILE A 15 8.72 7.06 -8.60
CA ILE A 15 9.87 7.41 -7.77
C ILE A 15 9.75 6.64 -6.46
N ARG A 16 10.83 5.97 -6.01
CA ARG A 16 10.83 5.25 -4.73
C ARG A 16 10.39 6.19 -3.59
N ALA A 17 9.42 5.74 -2.79
CA ALA A 17 8.97 6.46 -1.62
C ALA A 17 10.09 6.52 -0.56
N GLY A 18 10.23 7.66 0.12
CA GLY A 18 11.24 7.84 1.16
C GLY A 18 12.70 7.85 0.67
N SER A 19 12.95 7.94 -0.64
CA SER A 19 14.29 8.17 -1.20
C SER A 19 14.73 9.62 -1.03
N ASP A 20 16.04 9.88 -1.05
CA ASP A 20 16.52 11.26 -1.14
C ASP A 20 16.08 11.88 -2.48
N ARG A 21 15.63 13.14 -2.42
CA ARG A 21 15.16 13.92 -3.57
C ARG A 21 15.65 15.36 -3.42
N PRO A 22 16.90 15.64 -3.81
CA PRO A 22 17.50 16.95 -3.59
C PRO A 22 16.83 18.06 -4.39
N GLU A 23 16.26 17.74 -5.56
CA GLU A 23 15.64 18.71 -6.46
C GLU A 23 14.46 18.12 -7.23
N LYS A 24 13.41 18.93 -7.42
CA LYS A 24 12.19 18.52 -8.15
C LYS A 24 12.47 18.17 -9.61
N SER A 25 13.35 18.93 -10.27
CA SER A 25 13.70 18.78 -11.68
C SER A 25 14.25 17.39 -12.04
N ARG A 26 14.88 16.71 -11.07
CA ARG A 26 15.44 15.37 -11.26
C ARG A 26 14.39 14.34 -11.68
N TYR A 27 13.17 14.42 -11.16
CA TYR A 27 12.14 13.39 -11.38
C TYR A 27 10.84 13.93 -12.00
N GLN A 28 10.81 15.19 -12.42
CA GLN A 28 9.58 15.87 -12.84
C GLN A 28 8.88 15.24 -14.06
N PHE A 29 9.59 14.46 -14.87
CA PHE A 29 9.08 13.81 -16.09
C PHE A 29 8.87 12.29 -15.93
N TYR A 30 8.90 11.81 -14.68
CA TYR A 30 8.51 10.43 -14.37
C TYR A 30 6.99 10.26 -14.51
N SER A 31 6.52 9.00 -14.41
CA SER A 31 5.11 8.70 -14.62
C SER A 31 4.20 9.45 -13.66
N LEU A 32 3.11 9.96 -14.22
CA LEU A 32 2.07 10.67 -13.47
C LEU A 32 0.85 9.76 -13.27
N PRO A 33 0.05 9.96 -12.21
CA PRO A 33 -1.28 9.38 -12.08
C PRO A 33 -2.11 9.56 -13.37
N ASN A 34 -2.85 8.52 -13.76
CA ASN A 34 -3.82 8.62 -14.85
C ASN A 34 -5.19 9.03 -14.31
N VAL A 35 -5.29 10.27 -13.80
CA VAL A 35 -6.52 10.84 -13.25
C VAL A 35 -6.76 12.22 -13.85
N SER A 36 -8.02 12.58 -14.03
CA SER A 36 -8.48 13.90 -14.49
C SER A 36 -9.26 14.61 -13.38
N THR A 37 -9.54 15.91 -13.57
CA THR A 37 -10.41 16.68 -12.68
C THR A 37 -11.86 16.18 -12.65
N THR A 38 -12.25 15.35 -13.61
CA THR A 38 -13.57 14.72 -13.70
C THR A 38 -13.56 13.24 -13.26
N SER A 39 -12.41 12.70 -12.88
CA SER A 39 -12.32 11.33 -12.39
C SER A 39 -13.06 11.21 -11.05
N PRO A 40 -13.87 10.14 -10.86
CA PRO A 40 -14.57 9.95 -9.60
C PRO A 40 -13.57 9.69 -8.47
N VAL A 41 -13.93 10.14 -7.27
CA VAL A 41 -13.17 9.84 -6.05
C VAL A 41 -13.61 8.48 -5.52
N LYS A 42 -12.74 7.48 -5.62
CA LYS A 42 -12.98 6.16 -5.03
C LYS A 42 -13.00 6.28 -3.50
N GLN A 43 -14.03 5.71 -2.89
CA GLN A 43 -14.16 5.60 -1.43
C GLN A 43 -14.17 4.13 -1.02
N VAL A 44 -15.11 3.36 -1.58
CA VAL A 44 -15.24 1.90 -1.40
C VAL A 44 -15.52 1.28 -2.76
N ASP A 45 -14.97 0.09 -3.02
CA ASP A 45 -15.16 -0.66 -4.27
C ASP A 45 -15.60 -2.11 -4.02
N VAL A 46 -16.29 -2.70 -5.00
CA VAL A 46 -16.70 -4.12 -5.00
C VAL A 46 -15.48 -5.04 -4.88
N ALA A 47 -14.37 -4.68 -5.52
CA ALA A 47 -13.12 -5.44 -5.41
C ALA A 47 -12.65 -5.56 -3.94
N GLU A 48 -12.73 -4.45 -3.19
CA GLU A 48 -12.38 -4.41 -1.77
C GLU A 48 -13.24 -5.36 -0.95
N SER A 49 -14.56 -5.38 -1.19
CA SER A 49 -15.51 -6.27 -0.52
C SER A 49 -15.15 -7.75 -0.74
N TYR A 50 -14.73 -8.11 -1.96
CA TYR A 50 -14.28 -9.47 -2.24
C TYR A 50 -12.98 -9.80 -1.51
N PHE A 51 -11.99 -8.89 -1.46
CA PHE A 51 -10.77 -9.16 -0.70
C PHE A 51 -10.99 -9.27 0.80
N LEU A 52 -11.91 -8.48 1.38
CA LEU A 52 -12.34 -8.63 2.77
C LEU A 52 -12.97 -10.02 3.02
N LYS A 53 -13.81 -10.51 2.11
CA LYS A 53 -14.36 -11.87 2.18
C LYS A 53 -13.29 -12.94 1.99
N ALA A 54 -12.29 -12.69 1.14
CA ALA A 54 -11.16 -13.61 0.94
C ALA A 54 -10.34 -13.77 2.22
N GLU A 55 -10.00 -12.66 2.87
CA GLU A 55 -9.30 -12.68 4.16
C GLU A 55 -10.16 -13.32 5.26
N GLY A 56 -11.44 -12.96 5.35
CA GLY A 56 -12.36 -13.57 6.31
C GLY A 56 -12.44 -15.09 6.15
N ALA A 57 -12.57 -15.58 4.92
CA ALA A 57 -12.56 -17.01 4.62
C ALA A 57 -11.21 -17.67 4.96
N LEU A 58 -10.09 -16.99 4.67
CA LEU A 58 -8.74 -17.46 5.01
C LEU A 58 -8.56 -17.59 6.54
N ARG A 59 -9.18 -16.70 7.32
CA ARG A 59 -9.21 -16.73 8.78
C ARG A 59 -10.25 -17.72 9.36
N GLY A 60 -10.94 -18.48 8.51
CA GLY A 60 -11.91 -19.49 8.91
C GLY A 60 -13.31 -18.95 9.23
N TRP A 61 -13.63 -17.70 8.88
CA TRP A 61 -14.97 -17.16 9.05
C TRP A 61 -15.92 -17.67 7.94
N ASN A 62 -17.20 -17.84 8.26
CA ASN A 62 -18.19 -18.22 7.26
C ASN A 62 -18.55 -17.04 6.35
N MET A 63 -17.81 -16.90 5.25
CA MET A 63 -18.02 -15.85 4.24
C MET A 63 -18.91 -16.29 3.07
N GLY A 64 -19.47 -17.51 3.11
CA GLY A 64 -20.29 -18.07 2.05
C GLY A 64 -19.52 -18.43 0.77
N GLY A 65 -18.24 -18.81 0.89
CA GLY A 65 -17.37 -19.18 -0.22
C GLY A 65 -15.93 -19.41 0.23
N THR A 66 -15.03 -19.77 -0.70
CA THR A 66 -13.62 -20.02 -0.42
C THR A 66 -12.77 -18.75 -0.56
N ALA A 67 -11.63 -18.71 0.14
CA ALA A 67 -10.66 -17.63 0.00
C ALA A 67 -10.20 -17.46 -1.46
N GLN A 68 -9.91 -18.57 -2.15
CA GLN A 68 -9.56 -18.55 -3.58
C GLN A 68 -10.63 -17.84 -4.42
N LYS A 69 -11.89 -18.26 -4.29
CA LYS A 69 -12.98 -17.70 -5.09
C LYS A 69 -13.06 -16.18 -4.91
N PHE A 70 -13.07 -15.72 -3.66
CA PHE A 70 -13.17 -14.29 -3.38
C PHE A 70 -11.92 -13.51 -3.80
N TYR A 71 -10.74 -14.10 -3.64
CA TYR A 71 -9.49 -13.51 -4.13
C TYR A 71 -9.54 -13.27 -5.64
N GLU A 72 -9.92 -14.28 -6.42
CA GLU A 72 -10.00 -14.13 -7.87
C GLU A 72 -11.16 -13.22 -8.31
N ASP A 73 -12.31 -13.26 -7.62
CA ASP A 73 -13.43 -12.35 -7.88
C ASP A 73 -13.06 -10.88 -7.62
N GLY A 74 -12.25 -10.61 -6.57
CA GLY A 74 -11.73 -9.27 -6.29
C GLY A 74 -10.83 -8.75 -7.42
N ILE A 75 -9.97 -9.61 -7.96
CA ILE A 75 -9.13 -9.27 -9.12
C ILE A 75 -10.01 -8.99 -10.35
N ARG A 76 -10.98 -9.85 -10.64
CA ARG A 76 -11.93 -9.65 -11.76
C ARG A 76 -12.73 -8.36 -11.62
N ALA A 77 -13.21 -8.05 -10.41
CA ALA A 77 -13.91 -6.80 -10.12
C ALA A 77 -13.01 -5.58 -10.35
N SER A 78 -11.75 -5.62 -9.90
CA SER A 78 -10.78 -4.55 -10.11
C SER A 78 -10.49 -4.32 -11.60
N PHE A 79 -10.26 -5.39 -12.36
CA PHE A 79 -10.04 -5.30 -13.82
C PHE A 79 -11.25 -4.67 -14.52
N LYS A 80 -12.46 -5.15 -14.19
CA LYS A 80 -13.72 -4.61 -14.74
C LYS A 80 -13.90 -3.13 -14.42
N ALA A 81 -13.68 -2.72 -13.16
CA ALA A 81 -13.82 -1.32 -12.73
C ALA A 81 -12.87 -0.37 -13.47
N ASN A 82 -11.71 -0.87 -13.90
CA ASN A 82 -10.70 -0.10 -14.62
C ASN A 82 -10.74 -0.29 -16.14
N GLY A 83 -11.68 -1.09 -16.67
CA GLY A 83 -11.75 -1.41 -18.10
C GLY A 83 -10.53 -2.18 -18.63
N ALA A 84 -9.81 -2.90 -17.76
CA ALA A 84 -8.63 -3.67 -18.11
C ALA A 84 -9.01 -5.07 -18.64
N GLY A 85 -8.31 -5.51 -19.69
CA GLY A 85 -8.44 -6.87 -20.25
C GLY A 85 -7.36 -7.82 -19.73
N GLY A 86 -7.46 -9.11 -20.12
CA GLY A 86 -6.42 -10.13 -19.83
C GLY A 86 -6.43 -10.67 -18.40
N VAL A 87 -7.60 -10.65 -17.73
CA VAL A 87 -7.71 -11.07 -16.33
C VAL A 87 -7.46 -12.56 -16.14
N ASP A 88 -7.86 -13.39 -17.10
CA ASP A 88 -7.70 -14.85 -16.98
C ASP A 88 -6.22 -15.24 -17.07
N GLU A 89 -5.45 -14.61 -17.96
CA GLU A 89 -4.00 -14.76 -18.02
C GLU A 89 -3.32 -14.19 -16.76
N TYR A 90 -3.80 -13.04 -16.28
CA TYR A 90 -3.27 -12.41 -15.07
C TYR A 90 -3.42 -13.32 -13.83
N LEU A 91 -4.58 -13.96 -13.69
CA LEU A 91 -4.86 -14.92 -12.61
C LEU A 91 -3.95 -16.16 -12.63
N LEU A 92 -3.38 -16.49 -13.78
CA LEU A 92 -2.43 -17.59 -13.94
C LEU A 92 -0.96 -17.14 -13.80
N SER A 93 -0.71 -15.84 -13.65
CA SER A 93 0.64 -15.28 -13.65
C SER A 93 1.48 -15.76 -12.48
N THR A 94 2.67 -16.25 -12.82
CA THR A 94 3.76 -16.58 -11.89
C THR A 94 4.81 -15.48 -11.80
N GLY A 95 4.57 -14.32 -12.41
CA GLY A 95 5.44 -13.16 -12.29
C GLY A 95 5.46 -12.62 -10.86
N THR A 96 6.64 -12.16 -10.43
CA THR A 96 6.84 -11.51 -9.13
C THR A 96 7.12 -10.03 -9.31
N GLN A 97 7.12 -9.28 -8.20
CA GLN A 97 7.58 -7.90 -8.21
C GLN A 97 8.99 -7.80 -8.82
N ILE A 98 9.21 -6.79 -9.66
CA ILE A 98 10.53 -6.46 -10.21
C ILE A 98 11.34 -5.60 -9.23
N ALA A 99 12.66 -5.63 -9.35
CA ALA A 99 13.52 -4.70 -8.62
C ALA A 99 13.28 -3.24 -9.05
N TYR A 100 13.40 -2.31 -8.12
CA TYR A 100 13.42 -0.88 -8.44
C TYR A 100 14.84 -0.46 -8.84
N VAL A 101 14.99 -0.01 -10.08
CA VAL A 101 16.26 0.53 -10.62
C VAL A 101 16.07 2.00 -10.96
N ASP A 102 16.65 2.92 -10.20
CA ASP A 102 16.61 4.36 -10.49
C ASP A 102 17.68 4.71 -11.55
N PRO A 103 17.27 5.12 -12.77
CA PRO A 103 18.21 5.45 -13.83
C PRO A 103 18.97 6.77 -13.58
N LYS A 104 18.61 7.55 -12.57
CA LYS A 104 19.22 8.84 -12.24
C LYS A 104 20.02 8.82 -10.94
N ASN A 105 19.79 7.84 -10.06
CA ASN A 105 20.54 7.69 -8.82
C ASN A 105 20.57 6.23 -8.36
N THR A 106 21.66 5.52 -8.66
CA THR A 106 21.81 4.09 -8.32
C THR A 106 21.75 3.81 -6.81
N ALA A 107 22.02 4.79 -5.94
CA ALA A 107 21.86 4.65 -4.49
C ALA A 107 20.39 4.41 -4.08
N ASN A 108 19.43 4.74 -4.94
CA ASN A 108 18.01 4.48 -4.70
C ASN A 108 17.57 3.07 -5.12
N ASN A 109 18.42 2.30 -5.81
CA ASN A 109 18.10 0.95 -6.26
C ASN A 109 17.70 0.05 -5.08
N LEU A 110 16.75 -0.84 -5.30
CA LEU A 110 16.30 -1.77 -4.28
C LEU A 110 15.79 -3.07 -4.93
N PRO A 111 16.13 -4.25 -4.41
CA PRO A 111 15.54 -5.51 -4.88
C PRO A 111 14.02 -5.53 -4.66
N ALA A 112 13.36 -6.49 -5.30
CA ALA A 112 11.97 -6.82 -5.00
C ALA A 112 11.82 -7.14 -3.50
N GLN A 113 10.74 -6.64 -2.89
CA GLN A 113 10.42 -6.85 -1.47
C GLN A 113 9.49 -8.04 -1.26
N THR A 114 8.71 -8.38 -2.28
CA THR A 114 7.82 -9.54 -2.25
C THR A 114 8.19 -10.55 -3.33
N LYS A 115 7.91 -11.81 -3.02
CA LYS A 115 8.06 -12.96 -3.94
C LYS A 115 6.72 -13.60 -4.28
N VAL A 116 5.59 -13.09 -3.76
CA VAL A 116 4.30 -13.70 -4.08
C VAL A 116 3.96 -13.48 -5.54
N THR A 117 3.37 -14.50 -6.13
CA THR A 117 2.81 -14.48 -7.48
C THR A 117 1.32 -14.15 -7.42
N VAL A 118 0.68 -13.91 -8.57
CA VAL A 118 -0.77 -13.70 -8.62
C VAL A 118 -1.51 -15.03 -8.48
N LYS A 119 -1.04 -16.08 -9.16
CA LYS A 119 -1.71 -17.38 -9.17
C LYS A 119 -1.95 -17.91 -7.75
N TRP A 120 -3.21 -18.21 -7.44
CA TRP A 120 -3.57 -18.81 -6.17
C TRP A 120 -3.07 -20.26 -6.08
N SER A 121 -2.63 -20.66 -4.89
CA SER A 121 -2.25 -22.03 -4.59
C SER A 121 -2.80 -22.43 -3.23
N GLU A 122 -3.56 -23.53 -3.18
CA GLU A 122 -4.12 -24.02 -1.92
C GLU A 122 -3.07 -24.62 -0.99
N THR A 123 -1.89 -24.97 -1.50
CA THR A 123 -0.77 -25.48 -0.69
C THR A 123 0.06 -24.38 -0.05
N ASP A 124 -0.18 -23.11 -0.39
CA ASP A 124 0.50 -21.98 0.23
C ASP A 124 0.11 -21.87 1.72
N ASN A 125 1.06 -21.45 2.55
CA ASN A 125 0.78 -21.19 3.96
C ASN A 125 -0.09 -19.94 4.14
N PHE A 126 -0.59 -19.75 5.37
CA PHE A 126 -1.47 -18.63 5.70
C PHE A 126 -0.86 -17.27 5.31
N GLU A 127 0.38 -16.99 5.68
CA GLU A 127 1.04 -15.70 5.40
C GLU A 127 1.22 -15.43 3.89
N THR A 128 1.53 -16.46 3.11
CA THR A 128 1.64 -16.34 1.65
C THR A 128 0.29 -16.04 1.02
N LYS A 129 -0.78 -16.70 1.48
CA LYS A 129 -2.15 -16.44 1.04
C LYS A 129 -2.61 -15.03 1.45
N LEU A 130 -2.31 -14.61 2.68
CA LEU A 130 -2.64 -13.27 3.17
C LEU A 130 -1.91 -12.18 2.37
N GLU A 131 -0.61 -12.36 2.12
CA GLU A 131 0.18 -11.43 1.31
C GLU A 131 -0.39 -11.29 -0.10
N LYS A 132 -0.80 -12.38 -0.76
CA LYS A 132 -1.48 -12.33 -2.06
C LYS A 132 -2.75 -11.49 -1.99
N ILE A 133 -3.63 -11.76 -1.02
CA ILE A 133 -4.91 -11.06 -0.84
C ILE A 133 -4.68 -9.56 -0.64
N ILE A 134 -3.85 -9.18 0.33
CA ILE A 134 -3.65 -7.77 0.66
C ILE A 134 -2.88 -7.04 -0.44
N THR A 135 -1.93 -7.70 -1.11
CA THR A 135 -1.22 -7.09 -2.26
C THR A 135 -2.20 -6.77 -3.39
N GLN A 136 -3.12 -7.67 -3.73
CA GLN A 136 -4.14 -7.41 -4.76
C GLN A 136 -5.20 -6.40 -4.30
N LYS A 137 -5.60 -6.42 -3.02
CA LYS A 137 -6.45 -5.38 -2.42
C LYS A 137 -5.79 -4.00 -2.56
N TRP A 138 -4.51 -3.89 -2.20
CA TRP A 138 -3.74 -2.64 -2.32
C TRP A 138 -3.68 -2.11 -3.76
N ILE A 139 -3.51 -2.99 -4.76
CA ILE A 139 -3.58 -2.60 -6.17
C ILE A 139 -4.97 -2.07 -6.54
N ALA A 140 -6.03 -2.76 -6.11
CA ALA A 140 -7.41 -2.41 -6.41
C ALA A 140 -7.90 -1.12 -5.71
N LEU A 141 -7.31 -0.78 -4.57
CA LEU A 141 -7.64 0.43 -3.81
C LEU A 141 -7.19 1.72 -4.49
N TYR A 142 -6.21 1.68 -5.39
CA TYR A 142 -5.74 2.88 -6.09
C TYR A 142 -6.91 3.65 -6.76
N PRO A 143 -7.00 4.99 -6.59
CA PRO A 143 -6.06 5.89 -5.92
C PRO A 143 -6.38 6.19 -4.44
N GLU A 144 -7.29 5.46 -3.80
CA GLU A 144 -7.61 5.65 -2.38
C GLU A 144 -6.42 5.18 -1.52
N GLY A 145 -5.77 6.14 -0.85
CA GLY A 145 -4.53 5.91 -0.10
C GLY A 145 -4.72 5.68 1.40
N THR A 146 -5.87 6.06 1.95
CA THR A 146 -6.13 6.01 3.39
C THR A 146 -6.38 4.58 3.85
N GLU A 147 -7.24 3.87 3.14
CA GLU A 147 -7.51 2.44 3.32
C GLU A 147 -6.26 1.63 2.97
N ALA A 148 -5.56 1.98 1.88
CA ALA A 148 -4.32 1.30 1.50
C ALA A 148 -3.23 1.42 2.59
N TRP A 149 -3.08 2.59 3.21
CA TRP A 149 -2.16 2.78 4.34
C TRP A 149 -2.64 2.11 5.62
N SER A 150 -3.96 2.02 5.83
CA SER A 150 -4.53 1.32 6.98
C SER A 150 -4.28 -0.18 6.89
N GLU A 151 -4.53 -0.79 5.73
CA GLU A 151 -4.29 -2.21 5.48
C GLU A 151 -2.80 -2.58 5.58
N PHE A 152 -1.92 -1.73 5.06
CA PHE A 152 -0.48 -1.92 5.21
C PHE A 152 -0.05 -1.93 6.67
N ARG A 153 -0.55 -1.01 7.50
CA ARG A 153 -0.21 -1.00 8.93
C ARG A 153 -0.82 -2.18 9.66
N ARG A 154 -2.04 -2.59 9.31
CA ARG A 154 -2.76 -3.69 9.98
C ARG A 154 -2.14 -5.07 9.70
N THR A 155 -1.54 -5.25 8.52
CA THR A 155 -1.11 -6.57 8.05
C THR A 155 0.37 -6.66 7.69
N GLY A 156 1.06 -5.51 7.57
CA GLY A 156 2.41 -5.44 7.02
C GLY A 156 2.49 -5.76 5.52
N TYR A 157 1.37 -5.78 4.79
CA TYR A 157 1.30 -6.09 3.36
C TYR A 157 0.64 -4.98 2.53
N PRO A 158 1.05 -4.78 1.26
CA PRO A 158 2.17 -5.44 0.60
C PRO A 158 3.50 -5.05 1.25
N LYS A 159 4.57 -5.82 1.00
CA LYS A 159 5.92 -5.43 1.46
C LYS A 159 6.38 -4.19 0.68
N LEU A 160 6.17 -3.02 1.29
CA LEU A 160 6.56 -1.73 0.72
C LEU A 160 8.08 -1.52 0.76
N TYR A 161 8.57 -0.64 -0.10
CA TYR A 161 9.97 -0.21 -0.03
C TYR A 161 10.21 0.55 1.28
N PRO A 162 11.17 0.12 2.12
CA PRO A 162 11.48 0.82 3.36
C PRO A 162 11.98 2.24 3.09
N VAL A 163 11.63 3.16 4.00
CA VAL A 163 12.07 4.55 3.97
C VAL A 163 13.59 4.59 4.02
N ALA A 164 14.22 5.18 3.00
CA ALA A 164 15.68 5.24 2.90
C ALA A 164 16.26 6.40 3.72
N VAL A 165 15.59 7.55 3.68
CA VAL A 165 16.01 8.77 4.36
C VAL A 165 14.88 9.28 5.24
N THR A 166 15.18 9.45 6.52
CA THR A 166 14.27 10.00 7.52
C THR A 166 14.82 11.31 8.07
N LYS A 167 13.92 12.26 8.35
CA LYS A 167 14.23 13.48 9.12
C LYS A 167 13.55 13.45 10.49
N ASN A 168 12.90 12.35 10.84
CA ASN A 168 12.23 12.17 12.11
C ASN A 168 13.06 11.18 12.96
N PRO A 169 13.68 11.62 14.07
CA PRO A 169 14.52 10.74 14.89
C PRO A 169 13.74 9.59 15.54
N ASP A 170 12.42 9.72 15.71
CA ASP A 170 11.57 8.65 16.23
C ASP A 170 11.25 7.56 15.19
N LEU A 171 11.52 7.80 13.91
CA LEU A 171 11.28 6.87 12.80
C LEU A 171 12.60 6.59 12.07
N PRO A 172 13.42 5.65 12.55
CA PRO A 172 14.68 5.30 11.91
C PRO A 172 14.51 4.88 10.45
N ALA A 173 15.57 5.03 9.64
CA ALA A 173 15.59 4.50 8.29
C ALA A 173 15.28 2.98 8.31
N GLY A 174 14.54 2.51 7.32
CA GLY A 174 14.03 1.13 7.27
C GLY A 174 12.67 0.93 7.95
N THR A 175 12.18 1.91 8.72
CA THR A 175 10.86 1.83 9.37
C THR A 175 9.78 2.59 8.60
N PHE A 176 8.53 2.45 9.03
CA PHE A 176 7.37 3.13 8.46
C PHE A 176 6.62 3.94 9.52
N ILE A 177 5.94 4.99 9.06
CA ILE A 177 5.03 5.77 9.90
C ILE A 177 3.84 4.92 10.35
N LYS A 178 3.54 4.94 11.65
CA LYS A 178 2.45 4.19 12.28
C LYS A 178 1.17 5.02 12.44
N ARG A 179 1.30 6.34 12.60
CA ARG A 179 0.17 7.29 12.64
C ARG A 179 0.60 8.73 12.37
N LEU A 180 -0.39 9.61 12.17
CA LEU A 180 -0.19 11.05 12.27
C LEU A 180 -0.31 11.49 13.73
N THR A 181 0.50 12.45 14.16
CA THR A 181 0.40 13.08 15.48
C THR A 181 -0.82 13.98 15.56
N TYR A 182 -1.24 14.37 16.77
CA TYR A 182 -2.30 15.37 16.89
C TYR A 182 -1.86 16.69 16.22
N PRO A 183 -2.76 17.37 15.49
CA PRO A 183 -2.42 18.64 14.85
C PRO A 183 -2.01 19.69 15.89
N SER A 184 -1.00 20.50 15.56
CA SER A 184 -0.50 21.54 16.46
C SER A 184 -1.58 22.55 16.87
N ALA A 185 -2.54 22.84 15.99
CA ALA A 185 -3.68 23.69 16.30
C ALA A 185 -4.56 23.13 17.45
N VAL A 186 -4.69 21.80 17.53
CA VAL A 186 -5.48 21.13 18.58
C VAL A 186 -4.68 21.05 19.87
N THR A 187 -3.38 20.74 19.80
CA THR A 187 -2.52 20.70 21.00
C THR A 187 -2.37 22.09 21.64
N ASN A 188 -2.36 23.15 20.83
CA ASN A 188 -2.29 24.53 21.33
C ASN A 188 -3.61 25.01 21.95
N SER A 189 -4.75 24.66 21.35
CA SER A 189 -6.07 25.13 21.83
C SER A 189 -6.68 24.26 22.94
N SER A 190 -6.35 22.97 22.98
CA SER A 190 -6.97 21.96 23.86
C SER A 190 -5.94 21.01 24.48
N GLY A 191 -4.78 21.55 24.87
CA GLY A 191 -3.62 20.74 25.29
C GLY A 191 -3.91 19.75 26.42
N ASP A 192 -4.67 20.13 27.44
CA ASP A 192 -4.98 19.23 28.56
C ASP A 192 -5.91 18.09 28.16
N ALA A 193 -6.85 18.33 27.24
CA ALA A 193 -7.69 17.28 26.67
C ALA A 193 -6.86 16.30 25.83
N VAL A 194 -5.89 16.80 25.05
CA VAL A 194 -4.97 15.94 24.30
C VAL A 194 -4.11 15.11 25.24
N LYS A 195 -3.53 15.70 26.28
CA LYS A 195 -2.73 14.95 27.28
C LYS A 195 -3.55 13.84 27.94
N ALA A 196 -4.80 14.13 28.32
CA ALA A 196 -5.70 13.13 28.89
C ALA A 196 -5.99 11.98 27.92
N ALA A 197 -6.30 12.30 26.65
CA ALA A 197 -6.55 11.28 25.63
C ALA A 197 -5.32 10.41 25.33
N VAL A 198 -4.13 11.03 25.24
CA VAL A 198 -2.86 10.32 25.04
C VAL A 198 -2.61 9.35 26.20
N ALA A 199 -2.73 9.82 27.44
CA ALA A 199 -2.50 9.00 28.62
C ALA A 199 -3.50 7.84 28.76
N ALA A 200 -4.76 8.06 28.38
CA ALA A 200 -5.81 7.07 28.54
C ALA A 200 -5.92 6.05 27.40
N HIS A 201 -5.57 6.43 26.17
CA HIS A 201 -5.98 5.66 24.97
C HIS A 201 -4.89 5.37 23.96
N LEU A 202 -3.80 6.16 23.92
CA LEU A 202 -2.82 6.02 22.83
C LEU A 202 -1.84 4.86 23.07
N GLY A 203 -1.62 4.45 24.32
CA GLY A 203 -0.67 3.38 24.66
C GLY A 203 0.80 3.76 24.46
N GLY A 204 1.10 5.05 24.32
CA GLY A 204 2.45 5.59 24.14
C GLY A 204 2.44 7.11 24.01
N LYS A 205 3.62 7.72 23.79
CA LYS A 205 3.72 9.17 23.53
C LYS A 205 3.00 9.54 22.22
N ASP A 206 2.58 10.80 22.09
CA ASP A 206 2.10 11.33 20.80
C ASP A 206 3.27 11.45 19.81
N SER A 207 3.59 10.36 19.15
CA SER A 207 4.63 10.25 18.13
C SER A 207 4.10 9.52 16.90
N ALA A 208 4.74 9.79 15.76
CA ALA A 208 4.46 9.12 14.49
C ALA A 208 4.88 7.63 14.51
N ALA A 209 5.71 7.23 15.49
CA ALA A 209 6.15 5.86 15.73
C ALA A 209 5.21 5.04 16.63
N THR A 210 4.24 5.68 17.30
CA THR A 210 3.32 4.99 18.21
C THR A 210 2.23 4.29 17.40
N PRO A 211 2.07 2.95 17.52
CA PRO A 211 0.98 2.23 16.88
C PRO A 211 -0.38 2.72 17.35
N ILE A 212 -1.40 2.52 16.54
CA ILE A 212 -2.80 2.69 16.93
C ILE A 212 -3.39 1.36 17.36
N TRP A 213 -4.54 1.37 18.04
CA TRP A 213 -5.05 0.20 18.77
C TRP A 213 -5.24 -1.08 17.94
N TRP A 214 -5.44 -0.96 16.63
CA TRP A 214 -5.60 -2.11 15.72
C TRP A 214 -4.32 -2.54 15.01
N ASP A 215 -3.25 -1.75 15.12
CA ASP A 215 -1.91 -2.04 14.57
C ASP A 215 -1.15 -2.80 15.66
N VAL A 216 -1.33 -4.12 15.69
CA VAL A 216 -0.88 -5.01 16.77
C VAL A 216 0.35 -5.84 16.40
N ASP A 217 0.84 -5.71 15.17
CA ASP A 217 1.95 -6.50 14.58
C ASP A 217 3.25 -5.68 14.38
#